data_AF-A0A7L5A763-F1
#
_entry.id   AF-A0A7L5A763-F1
#
_cell.length_a   1.000
_cell.length_b   1.000
_cell.length_c   1.000
_cell.angle_alpha   90.00
_cell.angle_beta   90.00
_cell.angle_gamma   90.00
#
_symmetry.space_group_name_H-M   'P 1'
#
loop_
_entity.id
_entity.type
_entity.pdbx_description
1 polymer ?
#
loop_
_entity_poly.entity_id
_entity_poly.type
_entity_poly.pdbx_seq_one_letter_code
_entity_poly.pdbx_strand_id
1 'polypeptide(L)'
;MMSKISIHFLVAVCLFCGLGAMGQEKTIPSEQVQFSAEDESVTQPVSIPQDACSILKKDNNVMEVLASQNLQADQLPTSWFAASEVHLDGPNEHDYVVIGKGMLQGANVTTFWVFAQRPQGLKLVLTLPAHDLSIKPTRTNGYRNIQAVMMIAGRVSTAELRFNGKDYIVLTNALQV
;
A
#
# COMPACT_ATOMS: atom_id res chain seq x y z
N MET A 1 40.96 0.06 80.49
CA MET A 1 39.58 -0.47 80.61
C MET A 1 38.97 -0.47 79.21
N MET A 2 38.67 -1.66 78.71
CA MET A 2 38.20 -1.91 77.33
C MET A 2 36.76 -1.40 77.15
N SER A 3 36.47 -0.74 76.03
CA SER A 3 35.10 -0.63 75.53
C SER A 3 35.11 -0.81 74.01
N LYS A 4 34.55 -1.94 73.55
CA LYS A 4 34.39 -2.29 72.15
C LYS A 4 33.05 -1.75 71.68
N ILE A 5 33.06 -0.86 70.69
CA ILE A 5 31.83 -0.34 70.05
C ILE A 5 31.57 -1.19 68.81
N SER A 6 30.57 -2.09 68.91
CA SER A 6 30.11 -2.91 67.78
C SER A 6 29.09 -2.15 66.94
N ILE A 7 29.52 -1.67 65.78
CA ILE A 7 28.67 -1.08 64.74
C ILE A 7 27.94 -2.21 64.01
N HIS A 8 26.64 -2.36 64.23
CA HIS A 8 25.79 -3.28 63.47
C HIS A 8 25.27 -2.54 62.23
N PHE A 9 25.86 -2.85 61.07
CA PHE A 9 25.37 -2.43 59.76
C PHE A 9 24.11 -3.24 59.43
N LEU A 10 22.93 -2.62 59.50
CA LEU A 10 21.68 -3.21 59.00
C LEU A 10 21.53 -2.82 57.52
N VAL A 11 22.01 -3.67 56.62
CA VAL A 11 21.76 -3.53 55.18
C VAL A 11 20.44 -4.21 54.86
N ALA A 12 19.38 -3.42 54.70
CA ALA A 12 18.10 -3.89 54.19
C ALA A 12 18.18 -4.04 52.66
N VAL A 13 18.42 -5.28 52.21
CA VAL A 13 18.34 -5.65 50.78
C VAL A 13 16.88 -5.85 50.42
N CYS A 14 16.23 -4.82 49.88
CA CYS A 14 14.93 -4.95 49.24
C CYS A 14 15.09 -5.61 47.86
N LEU A 15 15.05 -6.94 47.83
CA LEU A 15 14.86 -7.76 46.64
C LEU A 15 13.42 -7.60 46.13
N PHE A 16 13.15 -6.51 45.41
CA PHE A 16 11.97 -6.44 44.55
C PHE A 16 12.33 -6.99 43.18
N CYS A 17 12.18 -8.31 43.02
CA CYS A 17 12.08 -8.94 41.71
C CYS A 17 10.72 -8.57 41.10
N GLY A 18 10.61 -7.32 40.64
CA GLY A 18 9.55 -6.93 39.73
C GLY A 18 9.78 -7.59 38.39
N LEU A 19 9.16 -8.75 38.18
CA LEU A 19 8.90 -9.29 36.85
C LEU A 19 8.03 -8.26 36.12
N GLY A 20 8.68 -7.31 35.46
CA GLY A 20 8.05 -6.48 34.46
C GLY A 20 7.60 -7.41 33.34
N ALA A 21 6.32 -7.80 33.36
CA ALA A 21 5.66 -8.27 32.16
C ALA A 21 5.70 -7.09 31.18
N MET A 22 6.74 -7.06 30.35
CA MET A 22 6.75 -6.26 29.14
C MET A 22 5.62 -6.80 28.28
N GLY A 23 4.42 -6.23 28.45
CA GLY A 23 3.33 -6.45 27.52
C GLY A 23 3.87 -6.11 26.14
N GLN A 24 3.97 -7.12 25.27
CA GLN A 24 4.27 -6.88 23.87
C GLN A 24 3.14 -6.00 23.36
N GLU A 25 3.44 -4.71 23.23
CA GLU A 25 2.58 -3.78 22.53
C GLU A 25 2.43 -4.34 21.12
N LYS A 26 1.22 -4.83 20.81
CA LYS A 26 0.90 -5.38 19.51
C LYS A 26 1.12 -4.26 18.51
N THR A 27 2.25 -4.29 17.81
CA THR A 27 2.56 -3.34 16.75
C THR A 27 1.46 -3.45 15.72
N ILE A 28 0.60 -2.43 15.67
CA ILE A 28 -0.39 -2.30 14.61
C ILE A 28 0.43 -2.19 13.33
N PRO A 29 0.25 -3.12 12.37
CA PRO A 29 1.01 -3.05 11.13
C PRO A 29 0.77 -1.69 10.47
N SER A 30 1.85 -1.00 10.10
CA SER A 30 1.73 0.25 9.36
C SER A 30 1.08 -0.02 8.00
N GLU A 31 0.19 0.87 7.59
CA GLU A 31 -0.39 0.88 6.24
C GLU A 31 0.72 0.81 5.17
N GLN A 32 0.53 -0.04 4.16
CA GLN A 32 1.44 -0.12 3.03
C GLN A 32 1.25 1.09 2.11
N VAL A 33 2.34 1.84 1.88
CA VAL A 33 2.33 3.06 1.05
C VAL A 33 3.30 2.99 -0.13
N GLN A 34 3.97 1.85 -0.31
CA GLN A 34 4.92 1.59 -1.39
C GLN A 34 4.57 0.27 -2.05
N PHE A 35 4.58 0.25 -3.37
CA PHE A 35 4.21 -0.88 -4.20
C PHE A 35 5.18 -0.97 -5.37
N SER A 36 5.61 -2.17 -5.73
CA SER A 36 6.59 -2.42 -6.79
C SER A 36 6.16 -3.54 -7.73
N ALA A 37 6.65 -3.51 -8.96
CA ALA A 37 6.44 -4.54 -9.97
C ALA A 37 7.36 -5.76 -9.79
N GLU A 38 8.49 -5.65 -9.10
CA GLU A 38 9.51 -6.73 -9.03
C GLU A 38 9.41 -7.60 -7.77
N ASP A 39 9.04 -7.01 -6.63
CA ASP A 39 9.01 -7.69 -5.32
C ASP A 39 7.64 -8.32 -4.99
N GLU A 40 7.50 -8.87 -3.77
CA GLU A 40 6.18 -9.14 -3.17
C GLU A 40 5.38 -7.82 -3.10
N SER A 41 4.67 -7.54 -4.19
CA SER A 41 4.10 -6.22 -4.49
C SER A 41 3.07 -5.74 -3.47
N VAL A 42 2.52 -6.65 -2.67
CA VAL A 42 1.59 -6.38 -1.59
C VAL A 42 1.95 -7.26 -0.38
N THR A 43 2.35 -6.62 0.71
CA THR A 43 2.77 -7.27 1.97
C THR A 43 1.59 -7.63 2.88
N GLN A 44 0.45 -6.94 2.72
CA GLN A 44 -0.78 -7.19 3.46
C GLN A 44 -1.95 -7.33 2.49
N PRO A 45 -2.03 -8.47 1.77
CA PRO A 45 -3.04 -8.65 0.74
C PRO A 45 -4.44 -8.71 1.35
N VAL A 46 -5.36 -7.95 0.77
CA VAL A 46 -6.80 -8.02 1.04
C VAL A 46 -7.53 -8.67 -0.13
N SER A 47 -8.73 -9.19 0.14
CA SER A 47 -9.61 -9.65 -0.94
C SER A 47 -10.08 -8.44 -1.75
N ILE A 48 -10.09 -8.56 -3.08
CA ILE A 48 -10.56 -7.50 -3.96
C ILE A 48 -12.08 -7.34 -3.79
N PRO A 49 -12.58 -6.13 -3.47
CA PRO A 49 -14.00 -5.90 -3.38
C PRO A 49 -14.73 -6.24 -4.67
N GLN A 50 -15.96 -6.76 -4.56
CA GLN A 50 -16.76 -7.18 -5.71
C GLN A 50 -17.01 -6.03 -6.70
N ASP A 51 -17.17 -4.80 -6.22
CA ASP A 51 -17.35 -3.61 -7.05
C ASP A 51 -16.09 -3.30 -7.86
N ALA A 52 -14.90 -3.39 -7.23
CA ALA A 52 -13.63 -3.24 -7.93
C ALA A 52 -13.45 -4.32 -9.00
N CYS A 53 -13.74 -5.58 -8.67
CA CYS A 53 -13.73 -6.69 -9.64
C CYS A 53 -14.67 -6.44 -10.82
N SER A 54 -15.87 -5.92 -10.56
CA SER A 54 -16.85 -5.59 -11.61
C SER A 54 -16.38 -4.45 -12.53
N ILE A 55 -15.56 -3.54 -12.02
CA ILE A 55 -14.91 -2.49 -12.82
C ILE A 55 -13.75 -3.09 -13.64
N LEU A 56 -12.89 -3.92 -13.02
CA LEU A 56 -11.75 -4.56 -13.70
C LEU A 56 -12.18 -5.46 -14.85
N LYS A 57 -13.34 -6.13 -14.75
CA LYS A 57 -13.95 -6.91 -15.85
C LYS A 57 -14.30 -6.09 -17.10
N LYS A 58 -14.21 -4.76 -17.04
CA LYS A 58 -14.50 -3.85 -18.14
C LYS A 58 -13.27 -3.01 -18.52
N ASP A 59 -12.15 -3.20 -17.85
CA ASP A 59 -10.90 -2.52 -18.16
C ASP A 59 -10.29 -3.10 -19.45
N ASN A 60 -9.87 -2.22 -20.37
CA ASN A 60 -9.40 -2.66 -21.68
C ASN A 60 -8.17 -3.58 -21.60
N ASN A 61 -7.21 -3.28 -20.72
CA ASN A 61 -5.99 -4.10 -20.59
C ASN A 61 -6.35 -5.49 -20.05
N VAL A 62 -7.26 -5.56 -19.08
CA VAL A 62 -7.76 -6.83 -18.55
C VAL A 62 -8.51 -7.63 -19.63
N MET A 63 -9.37 -6.97 -20.40
CA MET A 63 -10.16 -7.59 -21.46
C MET A 63 -9.29 -8.13 -22.60
N GLU A 64 -8.23 -7.41 -22.99
CA GLU A 64 -7.26 -7.87 -23.99
C GLU A 64 -6.54 -9.14 -23.52
N VAL A 65 -6.11 -9.18 -22.26
CA VAL A 65 -5.46 -10.37 -21.71
C VAL A 65 -6.44 -11.54 -21.59
N LEU A 66 -7.69 -11.32 -21.15
CA LEU A 66 -8.73 -12.35 -21.15
C LEU A 66 -8.95 -12.94 -22.54
N ALA A 67 -9.09 -12.09 -23.57
CA ALA A 67 -9.25 -12.52 -24.95
C ALA A 67 -8.06 -13.37 -25.43
N SER A 68 -6.83 -12.98 -25.08
CA SER A 68 -5.62 -13.76 -25.41
C SER A 68 -5.61 -15.16 -24.77
N GLN A 69 -6.28 -15.32 -23.63
CA GLN A 69 -6.42 -16.58 -22.91
C GLN A 69 -7.70 -17.35 -23.27
N ASN A 70 -8.50 -16.86 -24.23
CA ASN A 70 -9.83 -17.39 -24.59
C ASN A 70 -10.81 -17.45 -23.40
N LEU A 71 -10.72 -16.47 -22.50
CA LEU A 71 -11.60 -16.35 -21.33
C LEU A 71 -12.64 -15.24 -21.55
N GLN A 72 -13.82 -15.42 -20.97
CA GLN A 72 -14.88 -14.42 -20.90
C GLN A 72 -14.71 -13.54 -19.64
N ALA A 73 -15.34 -12.36 -19.62
CA ALA A 73 -15.24 -11.40 -18.51
C ALA A 73 -15.72 -11.94 -17.17
N ASP A 74 -16.73 -12.83 -17.16
CA ASP A 74 -17.22 -13.49 -15.96
C ASP A 74 -16.24 -14.51 -15.38
N GLN A 75 -15.31 -14.99 -16.20
CA GLN A 75 -14.24 -15.94 -15.84
C GLN A 75 -12.95 -15.27 -15.36
N LEU A 76 -12.96 -13.95 -15.09
CA LEU A 76 -11.78 -13.20 -14.64
C LEU A 76 -11.13 -13.84 -13.40
N PRO A 77 -9.89 -14.38 -13.49
CA PRO A 77 -9.23 -14.98 -12.36
C PRO A 77 -8.79 -13.94 -11.34
N THR A 78 -9.23 -14.07 -10.08
CA THR A 78 -8.81 -13.15 -9.00
C THR A 78 -7.32 -13.28 -8.66
N SER A 79 -6.70 -14.43 -8.96
CA SER A 79 -5.26 -14.67 -8.79
C SER A 79 -4.38 -13.83 -9.72
N TRP A 80 -4.96 -13.18 -10.74
CA TRP A 80 -4.25 -12.22 -11.59
C TRP A 80 -4.05 -10.86 -10.92
N PHE A 81 -4.49 -10.71 -9.68
CA PHE A 81 -4.43 -9.46 -8.97
C PHE A 81 -3.96 -9.66 -7.53
N ALA A 82 -3.39 -8.61 -6.96
CA ALA A 82 -3.33 -8.43 -5.51
C ALA A 82 -3.85 -7.04 -5.16
N ALA A 83 -4.36 -6.89 -3.96
CA ALA A 83 -4.87 -5.62 -3.48
C ALA A 83 -4.36 -5.32 -2.07
N SER A 84 -4.06 -4.06 -1.81
CA SER A 84 -3.92 -3.52 -0.45
C SER A 84 -5.04 -2.53 -0.22
N GLU A 85 -5.61 -2.55 0.98
CA GLU A 85 -6.40 -1.44 1.47
C GLU A 85 -5.47 -0.28 1.84
N VAL A 86 -5.90 0.94 1.52
CA VAL A 86 -5.19 2.19 1.79
C VAL A 86 -6.21 3.29 2.13
N HIS A 87 -5.70 4.42 2.63
CA HIS A 87 -6.50 5.59 2.98
C HIS A 87 -5.97 6.81 2.23
N LEU A 88 -6.71 7.25 1.22
CA LEU A 88 -6.31 8.39 0.39
C LEU A 88 -6.89 9.71 0.90
N ASP A 89 -8.09 9.78 1.48
CA ASP A 89 -8.78 11.04 1.84
C ASP A 89 -8.76 11.34 3.36
N GLY A 90 -9.07 10.37 4.18
CA GLY A 90 -9.16 10.41 5.63
C GLY A 90 -8.58 9.14 6.28
N PRO A 91 -9.06 8.74 7.47
CA PRO A 91 -8.66 7.47 8.10
C PRO A 91 -9.79 6.44 8.20
N ASN A 92 -10.98 6.73 7.65
CA ASN A 92 -12.17 5.90 7.81
C ASN A 92 -12.70 5.34 6.48
N GLU A 93 -12.07 5.72 5.37
CA GLU A 93 -12.39 5.22 4.05
C GLU A 93 -11.61 3.95 3.73
N HIS A 94 -12.20 3.13 2.87
CA HIS A 94 -11.60 1.90 2.36
C HIS A 94 -11.26 2.10 0.90
N ASP A 95 -10.10 2.69 0.63
CA ASP A 95 -9.56 2.82 -0.72
C ASP A 95 -8.66 1.60 -1.01
N TYR A 96 -8.40 1.33 -2.29
CA TYR A 96 -7.63 0.15 -2.69
C TYR A 96 -6.61 0.47 -3.75
N VAL A 97 -5.39 -0.04 -3.56
CA VAL A 97 -4.41 -0.19 -4.64
C VAL A 97 -4.45 -1.63 -5.09
N VAL A 98 -4.87 -1.86 -6.33
CA VAL A 98 -4.86 -3.17 -6.99
C VAL A 98 -3.72 -3.22 -7.99
N ILE A 99 -3.01 -4.34 -8.01
CA ILE A 99 -1.81 -4.56 -8.82
C ILE A 99 -2.01 -5.80 -9.68
N GLY A 100 -1.63 -5.71 -10.95
CA GLY A 100 -1.61 -6.85 -11.86
C GLY A 100 -0.53 -7.86 -11.48
N LYS A 101 -0.87 -9.14 -11.60
CA LYS A 101 0.02 -10.29 -11.38
C LYS A 101 -0.02 -11.23 -12.57
N GLY A 102 1.06 -12.02 -12.74
CA GLY A 102 1.12 -13.07 -13.75
C GLY A 102 0.91 -12.51 -15.16
N MET A 103 -0.20 -12.88 -15.81
CA MET A 103 -0.50 -12.45 -17.18
C MET A 103 -0.72 -10.94 -17.34
N LEU A 104 -1.04 -10.22 -16.25
CA LEU A 104 -1.20 -8.76 -16.26
C LEU A 104 0.10 -8.01 -15.95
N GLN A 105 1.19 -8.72 -15.67
CA GLN A 105 2.49 -8.17 -15.33
C GLN A 105 3.39 -8.17 -16.58
N GLY A 106 3.99 -7.02 -16.88
CA GLY A 106 5.04 -6.90 -17.90
C GLY A 106 6.41 -7.26 -17.33
N ALA A 107 7.45 -7.20 -18.18
CA ALA A 107 8.81 -7.60 -17.78
C ALA A 107 9.32 -6.85 -16.54
N ASN A 108 9.19 -5.51 -16.53
CA ASN A 108 9.65 -4.65 -15.44
C ASN A 108 8.57 -3.64 -15.02
N VAL A 109 7.30 -3.87 -15.36
CA VAL A 109 6.21 -2.96 -15.02
C VAL A 109 4.96 -3.77 -14.74
N THR A 110 4.08 -3.23 -13.92
CA THR A 110 2.73 -3.76 -13.74
C THR A 110 1.72 -2.62 -13.85
N THR A 111 0.46 -2.97 -14.10
CA THR A 111 -0.62 -1.99 -14.04
C THR A 111 -1.08 -1.83 -12.60
N PHE A 112 -1.15 -0.59 -12.16
CA PHE A 112 -1.77 -0.19 -10.92
C PHE A 112 -3.16 0.37 -11.20
N TRP A 113 -4.15 -0.13 -10.48
CA TRP A 113 -5.50 0.42 -10.43
C TRP A 113 -5.76 0.95 -9.02
N VAL A 114 -6.11 2.23 -8.90
CA VAL A 114 -6.46 2.83 -7.61
C VAL A 114 -7.95 3.08 -7.57
N PHE A 115 -8.60 2.49 -6.57
CA PHE A 115 -10.01 2.65 -6.30
C PHE A 115 -10.20 3.54 -5.08
N ALA A 116 -11.03 4.57 -5.22
CA ALA A 116 -11.44 5.42 -4.11
C ALA A 116 -12.89 5.13 -3.72
N GLN A 117 -13.15 5.01 -2.42
CA GLN A 117 -14.50 4.93 -1.88
C GLN A 117 -15.21 6.27 -2.04
N ARG A 118 -16.43 6.24 -2.59
CA ARG A 118 -17.30 7.40 -2.75
C ARG A 118 -18.68 7.13 -2.16
N PRO A 119 -19.54 8.14 -1.96
CA PRO A 119 -20.93 7.92 -1.52
C PRO A 119 -21.70 6.96 -2.42
N GLN A 120 -21.36 6.86 -3.71
CA GLN A 120 -22.00 5.97 -4.69
C GLN A 120 -21.28 4.61 -4.86
N GLY A 121 -20.32 4.27 -3.98
CA GLY A 121 -19.51 3.06 -4.08
C GLY A 121 -18.08 3.32 -4.56
N LEU A 122 -17.34 2.23 -4.84
CA LEU A 122 -15.97 2.32 -5.32
C LEU A 122 -15.90 2.92 -6.73
N LYS A 123 -14.92 3.79 -6.95
CA LYS A 123 -14.60 4.38 -8.25
C LYS A 123 -13.15 4.15 -8.59
N LEU A 124 -12.87 3.70 -9.81
CA LEU A 124 -11.53 3.70 -10.36
C LEU A 124 -11.11 5.15 -10.65
N VAL A 125 -10.10 5.63 -9.93
CA VAL A 125 -9.61 7.03 -10.01
C VAL A 125 -8.20 7.14 -10.60
N LEU A 126 -7.53 6.01 -10.82
CA LEU A 126 -6.24 5.93 -11.52
C LEU A 126 -6.07 4.54 -12.15
N THR A 127 -5.67 4.50 -13.42
CA THR A 127 -5.07 3.33 -14.06
C THR A 127 -3.72 3.78 -14.61
N LEU A 128 -2.63 3.12 -14.20
CA LEU A 128 -1.29 3.52 -14.59
C LEU A 128 -0.34 2.31 -14.68
N PRO A 129 0.28 2.04 -15.84
CA PRO A 129 1.43 1.15 -15.90
C PRO A 129 2.67 1.84 -15.32
N ALA A 130 3.33 1.22 -14.35
CA ALA A 130 4.54 1.74 -13.71
C ALA A 130 5.42 0.60 -13.16
N HIS A 131 6.67 0.95 -12.82
CA HIS A 131 7.55 0.06 -12.05
C HIS A 131 7.19 0.14 -10.56
N ASP A 132 7.13 1.35 -10.00
CA ASP A 132 6.73 1.58 -8.61
C ASP A 132 5.59 2.58 -8.49
N LEU A 133 4.80 2.43 -7.43
CA LEU A 133 3.80 3.38 -6.97
C LEU A 133 4.02 3.66 -5.49
N SER A 134 4.01 4.93 -5.09
CA SER A 134 4.04 5.31 -3.68
C SER A 134 2.99 6.37 -3.35
N ILE A 135 2.33 6.19 -2.20
CA ILE A 135 1.34 7.12 -1.67
C ILE A 135 2.06 8.10 -0.75
N LYS A 136 2.06 9.39 -1.11
CA LYS A 136 2.78 10.43 -0.37
C LYS A 136 1.96 10.96 0.81
N PRO A 137 2.61 11.51 1.85
CA PRO A 137 1.90 12.14 2.97
C PRO A 137 1.27 13.50 2.60
N THR A 138 1.73 14.13 1.51
CA THR A 138 1.15 15.37 0.98
C THR A 138 -0.20 15.12 0.35
N ARG A 139 -1.07 16.14 0.32
CA ARG A 139 -2.45 16.03 -0.16
C ARG A 139 -2.82 17.13 -1.14
N THR A 140 -3.75 16.82 -2.03
CA THR A 140 -4.41 17.76 -2.96
C THR A 140 -5.89 17.44 -3.01
N ASN A 141 -6.76 18.43 -2.78
CA ASN A 141 -8.22 18.25 -2.74
C ASN A 141 -8.66 17.13 -1.78
N GLY A 142 -8.08 17.08 -0.58
CA GLY A 142 -8.34 16.05 0.44
C GLY A 142 -7.52 14.78 0.25
N TYR A 143 -7.23 14.39 -0.99
CA TYR A 143 -6.60 13.11 -1.31
C TYR A 143 -5.07 13.16 -1.26
N ARG A 144 -4.43 12.09 -0.78
CA ARG A 144 -2.97 11.90 -0.78
C ARG A 144 -2.44 11.91 -2.20
N ASN A 145 -1.34 12.62 -2.42
CA ASN A 145 -0.66 12.62 -3.71
C ASN A 145 -0.05 11.23 -3.95
N ILE A 146 0.03 10.84 -5.21
CA ILE A 146 0.67 9.58 -5.62
C ILE A 146 1.93 9.94 -6.41
N GLN A 147 2.98 9.14 -6.27
CA GLN A 147 4.14 9.20 -7.13
C GLN A 147 4.33 7.85 -7.80
N ALA A 148 4.57 7.88 -9.10
CA ALA A 148 4.89 6.69 -9.88
C ALA A 148 6.30 6.78 -10.46
N VAL A 149 7.00 5.66 -10.46
CA VAL A 149 8.30 5.49 -11.14
C VAL A 149 8.06 4.68 -12.40
N MET A 150 8.47 5.22 -13.54
CA MET A 150 8.36 4.58 -14.84
C MET A 150 9.76 4.34 -15.38
N MET A 151 9.95 3.20 -16.05
CA MET A 151 11.18 2.90 -16.80
C MET A 151 10.89 2.89 -18.29
N ILE A 152 11.47 3.83 -19.03
CA ILE A 152 11.29 3.97 -20.47
C ILE A 152 12.66 3.99 -21.13
N ALA A 153 12.94 3.01 -22.00
CA ALA A 153 14.20 2.89 -22.74
C ALA A 153 15.47 3.01 -21.85
N GLY A 154 15.44 2.40 -20.67
CA GLY A 154 16.55 2.42 -19.70
C GLY A 154 16.68 3.72 -18.91
N ARG A 155 15.76 4.68 -19.06
CA ARG A 155 15.69 5.89 -18.25
C ARG A 155 14.63 5.75 -17.17
N VAL A 156 14.98 6.16 -15.95
CA VAL A 156 14.04 6.28 -14.84
C VAL A 156 13.38 7.66 -14.93
N SER A 157 12.05 7.68 -14.92
CA SER A 157 11.27 8.90 -14.86
C SER A 157 10.30 8.82 -13.70
N THR A 158 10.15 9.91 -12.97
CA THR A 158 9.21 10.01 -11.85
C THR A 158 8.08 10.95 -12.23
N ALA A 159 6.83 10.54 -11.95
CA ALA A 159 5.65 11.37 -12.12
C ALA A 159 4.96 11.60 -10.77
N GLU A 160 4.67 12.86 -10.43
CA GLU A 160 3.75 13.19 -9.35
C GLU A 160 2.33 13.29 -9.89
N LEU A 161 1.40 12.59 -9.24
CA LEU A 161 -0.01 12.59 -9.54
C LEU A 161 -0.80 13.26 -8.42
N ARG A 162 -1.71 14.15 -8.81
CA ARG A 162 -2.58 14.88 -7.88
C ARG A 162 -4.03 14.64 -8.21
N PHE A 163 -4.85 14.57 -7.18
CA PHE A 163 -6.28 14.36 -7.33
C PHE A 163 -6.97 15.67 -7.74
N ASN A 164 -7.72 15.67 -8.84
CA ASN A 164 -8.38 16.89 -9.37
C ASN A 164 -9.83 17.07 -8.87
N GLY A 165 -10.28 16.25 -7.92
CA GLY A 165 -11.68 16.18 -7.48
C GLY A 165 -12.46 15.01 -8.10
N LYS A 166 -11.93 14.39 -9.16
CA LYS A 166 -12.53 13.23 -9.82
C LYS A 166 -11.53 12.09 -10.01
N ASP A 167 -10.38 12.39 -10.60
CA ASP A 167 -9.35 11.42 -11.00
C ASP A 167 -7.96 11.93 -10.59
N TYR A 168 -6.97 11.05 -10.53
CA TYR A 168 -5.57 11.44 -10.44
C TYR A 168 -5.05 11.89 -11.80
N ILE A 169 -4.46 13.08 -11.85
CA ILE A 169 -3.83 13.64 -13.04
C ILE A 169 -2.31 13.69 -12.85
N VAL A 170 -1.58 13.36 -13.90
CA VAL A 170 -0.12 13.53 -13.94
C VAL A 170 0.18 15.03 -14.02
N LEU A 171 0.99 15.54 -13.10
CA LEU A 171 1.56 16.86 -13.25
C LEU A 171 2.73 16.79 -14.21
N THR A 172 2.63 17.54 -15.31
CA THR A 172 3.67 17.64 -16.34
C THR A 172 4.94 18.26 -15.75
N ASN A 173 5.79 17.41 -15.17
CA ASN A 173 7.18 17.64 -14.81
C ASN A 173 7.79 16.24 -14.57
N ALA A 174 7.83 15.41 -15.61
CA ALA A 174 8.66 14.21 -15.57
C ALA A 174 10.12 14.69 -15.54
N LEU A 175 10.67 14.87 -14.34
CA LEU A 175 12.10 15.01 -14.17
C LEU A 175 12.71 13.71 -14.69
N GLN A 176 13.48 13.81 -15.78
CA GLN A 176 14.40 12.75 -16.14
C GLN A 176 15.51 12.79 -15.09
N VAL A 177 15.61 11.73 -14.29
CA VAL A 177 16.69 11.56 -13.30
C VAL A 177 17.88 10.90 -13.99
#